data_AF-A7I173-F1
#
_entry.id   AF-A7I173-F1
#
_cell.length_a   1.000
_cell.length_b   1.000
_cell.length_c   1.000
_cell.angle_alpha   90.00
_cell.angle_beta   90.00
_cell.angle_gamma   90.00
#
_symmetry.space_group_name_H-M   'P 1'
#
loop_
_entity.id
_entity.type
_entity.pdbx_description
1 polymer ?
#
loop_
_entity_poly.entity_id
_entity_poly.type
_entity_poly.pdbx_seq_one_letter_code
_entity_poly.pdbx_strand_id
1 'polypeptide(L)'
;MNKFLFFIFVFVGISFAGDDTATKDYDIVWRTINFAIFFGILFYLIKGPIKNAYNARINRISSRLEAIQTKLKESKEKKEASKKNLEDVKQKCVELIETAKKEAIQLDEKIQQSAQIDIAQMQKSFAEQKEFEIRRLKKSVTAEILDELFNEKSVNLSQNELINLVQKKVV
;
A
#
# COMPACT_ATOMS: atom_id res chain seq x y z
N MET A 1 10.78 -2.93 -61.00
CA MET A 1 11.93 -2.09 -61.41
C MET A 1 13.09 -2.89 -62.01
N ASN A 2 13.41 -4.08 -61.49
CA ASN A 2 14.64 -4.82 -61.87
C ASN A 2 14.71 -5.23 -63.36
N LYS A 3 13.56 -5.48 -64.03
CA LYS A 3 13.52 -5.85 -65.45
C LYS A 3 13.91 -4.69 -66.40
N PHE A 4 13.56 -3.45 -66.07
CA PHE A 4 13.90 -2.28 -66.88
C PHE A 4 15.41 -1.96 -66.81
N LEU A 5 16.02 -2.22 -65.64
CA LEU A 5 17.46 -2.05 -65.41
C LEU A 5 18.27 -3.06 -66.25
N PHE A 6 17.80 -4.30 -66.36
CA PHE A 6 18.40 -5.31 -67.25
C PHE A 6 18.32 -4.88 -68.72
N PHE A 7 17.15 -4.39 -69.18
CA PHE A 7 16.99 -3.92 -70.57
C PHE A 7 17.91 -2.76 -70.93
N ILE A 8 18.09 -1.78 -70.02
CA ILE A 8 19.01 -0.65 -70.26
C ILE A 8 20.47 -1.12 -70.27
N PHE A 9 20.86 -2.01 -69.36
CA PHE A 9 22.22 -2.55 -69.32
C PHE A 9 22.55 -3.33 -70.60
N VAL A 10 21.60 -4.14 -71.08
CA VAL A 10 21.73 -4.87 -72.35
C VAL A 10 21.80 -3.91 -73.54
N PHE A 11 20.95 -2.87 -73.60
CA PHE A 11 20.98 -1.89 -74.69
C PHE A 11 22.34 -1.17 -74.78
N VAL A 12 22.89 -0.74 -73.65
CA VAL A 12 24.21 -0.09 -73.59
C VAL A 12 25.33 -1.08 -73.90
N GLY A 13 25.23 -2.33 -73.43
CA GLY A 13 26.18 -3.39 -73.75
C GLY A 13 26.21 -3.71 -75.25
N ILE A 14 25.06 -3.74 -75.92
CA ILE A 14 24.97 -3.96 -77.37
C ILE A 14 25.55 -2.76 -78.13
N SER A 15 25.28 -1.51 -77.71
CA SER A 15 25.88 -0.33 -78.35
C SER A 15 27.39 -0.21 -78.13
N PHE A 16 27.95 -0.79 -77.07
CA PHE A 16 29.39 -0.80 -76.80
C PHE A 16 30.11 -1.98 -77.49
N ALA A 17 29.37 -3.02 -77.90
CA ALA A 17 29.88 -4.21 -78.59
C ALA A 17 29.53 -4.27 -80.09
N GLY A 18 28.91 -3.22 -80.64
CA GLY A 18 28.63 -3.10 -82.07
C GLY A 18 29.91 -2.98 -82.89
N ASP A 19 30.03 -3.82 -83.91
CA ASP A 19 31.21 -4.11 -84.74
C ASP A 19 31.91 -2.86 -85.34
N ASP A 20 33.25 -2.92 -85.39
CA ASP A 20 34.26 -1.88 -85.70
C ASP A 20 34.23 -1.35 -87.17
N THR A 21 33.07 -1.03 -87.73
CA THR A 21 32.97 -0.68 -89.17
C THR A 21 32.58 0.77 -89.50
N ALA A 22 32.34 1.65 -88.53
CA ALA A 22 32.01 3.05 -88.82
C ALA A 22 33.09 4.02 -88.28
N THR A 23 33.87 4.58 -89.20
CA THR A 23 34.66 5.82 -89.10
C THR A 23 35.00 6.31 -87.68
N LYS A 24 36.22 5.99 -87.25
CA LYS A 24 36.83 6.15 -85.91
C LYS A 24 36.52 7.44 -85.11
N ASP A 25 36.17 8.55 -85.76
CA ASP A 25 35.95 9.83 -85.08
C ASP A 25 34.50 10.05 -84.62
N TYR A 26 33.49 9.55 -85.37
CA TYR A 26 32.07 9.69 -84.98
C TYR A 26 31.67 8.68 -83.88
N ASP A 27 32.37 7.55 -83.80
CA ASP A 27 32.10 6.48 -82.83
C ASP A 27 32.28 6.96 -81.37
N ILE A 28 33.38 7.67 -81.08
CA ILE A 28 33.69 8.12 -79.71
C ILE A 28 32.60 9.07 -79.17
N VAL A 29 32.09 9.98 -80.00
CA VAL A 29 31.08 10.97 -79.57
C VAL A 29 29.76 10.27 -79.21
N TRP A 30 29.25 9.41 -80.08
CA TRP A 30 28.00 8.68 -79.82
C TRP A 30 28.11 7.70 -78.65
N ARG A 31 29.26 7.02 -78.51
CA ARG A 31 29.55 6.15 -77.36
C ARG A 31 29.57 6.93 -76.05
N THR A 32 30.11 8.15 -76.05
CA THR A 32 30.13 9.03 -74.88
C THR A 32 28.72 9.48 -74.50
N ILE A 33 27.87 9.82 -75.48
CA ILE A 33 26.47 10.19 -75.24
C ILE A 33 25.70 9.01 -74.63
N ASN A 34 25.87 7.80 -75.18
CA ASN A 34 25.23 6.59 -74.64
C ASN A 34 25.69 6.29 -73.21
N PHE A 35 26.98 6.42 -72.93
CA PHE A 35 27.52 6.27 -71.58
C PHE A 35 26.95 7.33 -70.61
N ALA A 36 26.79 8.58 -71.06
CA ALA A 36 26.20 9.63 -70.25
C ALA A 36 24.72 9.37 -69.91
N ILE A 37 23.92 8.90 -70.89
CA ILE A 37 22.51 8.51 -70.68
C ILE A 37 22.44 7.33 -69.70
N PHE A 38 23.27 6.30 -69.91
CA PHE A 38 23.35 5.14 -69.02
C PHE A 38 23.69 5.55 -67.59
N PHE A 39 24.74 6.35 -67.42
CA PHE A 39 25.18 6.83 -66.12
C PHE A 39 24.10 7.70 -65.46
N GLY A 40 23.38 8.54 -66.22
CA GLY A 40 22.27 9.33 -65.74
C GLY A 40 21.11 8.48 -65.17
N ILE A 41 20.68 7.45 -65.90
CA ILE A 41 19.60 6.56 -65.44
C ILE A 41 20.07 5.69 -64.26
N LEU A 42 21.31 5.17 -64.34
CA LEU A 42 21.90 4.38 -63.26
C LEU A 42 22.00 5.20 -61.97
N PHE A 43 22.46 6.44 -62.06
CA PHE A 43 22.53 7.36 -60.93
C PHE A 43 21.14 7.63 -60.34
N TYR A 44 20.12 7.84 -61.18
CA TYR A 44 18.74 8.05 -60.73
C TYR A 44 18.20 6.84 -59.94
N LEU A 45 18.40 5.62 -60.44
CA LEU A 45 17.90 4.40 -59.81
C LEU A 45 18.68 4.01 -58.54
N ILE A 46 19.97 4.31 -58.49
CA ILE A 46 20.83 4.01 -57.33
C ILE A 46 20.59 5.03 -56.18
N LYS A 47 20.30 6.30 -56.49
CA LYS A 47 20.10 7.37 -55.50
C LYS A 47 19.04 7.04 -54.44
N GLY A 48 17.93 6.44 -54.86
CA GLY A 48 16.83 6.01 -53.97
C GLY A 48 17.25 4.96 -52.93
N PRO A 49 17.62 3.73 -53.33
CA PRO A 49 17.99 2.66 -52.41
C PRO A 49 19.24 2.99 -51.59
N ILE A 50 20.22 3.69 -52.15
CA ILE A 50 21.41 4.12 -51.38
C ILE A 50 21.00 5.08 -50.27
N LYS A 51 20.23 6.14 -50.58
CA LYS A 51 19.75 7.09 -49.58
C LYS A 51 18.92 6.40 -48.50
N ASN A 52 18.03 5.49 -48.90
CA ASN A 52 17.19 4.73 -47.98
C ASN A 52 18.01 3.78 -47.10
N ALA A 53 19.04 3.12 -47.63
CA ALA A 53 19.92 2.25 -46.86
C ALA A 53 20.73 3.03 -45.80
N TYR A 54 21.24 4.22 -46.15
CA TYR A 54 21.90 5.10 -45.19
C TYR A 54 20.93 5.62 -44.13
N ASN A 55 19.76 6.13 -44.52
CA ASN A 55 18.74 6.61 -43.59
C ASN A 55 18.24 5.49 -42.67
N ALA A 56 18.03 4.26 -43.17
CA ALA A 56 17.62 3.13 -42.37
C ALA A 56 18.69 2.74 -41.33
N ARG A 57 19.98 2.82 -41.69
CA ARG A 57 21.08 2.59 -40.75
C ARG A 57 21.14 3.68 -39.69
N ILE A 58 21.04 4.95 -40.08
CA ILE A 58 21.02 6.10 -39.15
C ILE A 58 19.84 5.96 -38.19
N ASN A 59 18.64 5.70 -38.70
CA ASN A 59 17.43 5.52 -37.87
C ASN A 59 17.55 4.32 -36.93
N ARG A 60 18.15 3.21 -37.38
CA ARG A 60 18.39 2.04 -36.52
C ARG A 60 19.40 2.33 -35.41
N ILE A 61 20.42 3.15 -35.68
CA ILE A 61 21.40 3.55 -34.67
C ILE A 61 20.75 4.52 -33.67
N SER A 62 20.00 5.52 -34.15
CA SER A 62 19.25 6.46 -33.30
C SER A 62 18.28 5.73 -32.39
N SER A 63 17.45 4.84 -32.95
CA SER A 63 16.45 4.10 -32.16
C SER A 63 17.08 3.15 -31.14
N ARG A 64 18.22 2.54 -31.46
CA ARG A 64 18.98 1.73 -30.48
C ARG A 64 19.57 2.58 -29.37
N LEU A 65 20.11 3.76 -29.70
CA LEU A 65 20.69 4.67 -28.73
C LEU A 65 19.61 5.24 -27.81
N GLU A 66 18.49 5.69 -28.36
CA GLU A 66 17.31 6.12 -27.61
C GLU A 66 16.78 4.98 -26.72
N ALA A 67 16.63 3.76 -27.24
CA ALA A 67 16.17 2.62 -26.45
C ALA A 67 17.12 2.28 -25.29
N ILE A 68 18.44 2.36 -25.50
CA ILE A 68 19.44 2.14 -24.45
C ILE A 68 19.38 3.27 -23.41
N GLN A 69 19.26 4.52 -23.83
CA GLN A 69 19.14 5.67 -22.92
C GLN A 69 17.86 5.61 -22.09
N THR A 70 16.72 5.30 -22.71
CA THR A 70 15.44 5.12 -22.03
C THR A 70 15.52 3.98 -21.04
N LYS A 71 16.03 2.81 -21.45
CA LYS A 71 16.18 1.66 -20.54
C LYS A 71 17.14 1.94 -19.38
N LEU A 72 18.23 2.68 -19.64
CA LEU A 72 19.16 3.11 -18.60
C LEU A 72 18.50 4.08 -17.62
N LYS A 73 17.74 5.05 -18.13
CA LYS A 73 16.99 6.03 -17.33
C LYS A 73 15.93 5.34 -16.48
N GLU A 74 15.08 4.51 -17.07
CA GLU A 74 14.08 3.71 -16.37
C GLU A 74 14.72 2.82 -15.29
N SER A 75 15.87 2.18 -15.60
CA SER A 75 16.56 1.35 -14.63
C SER A 75 17.14 2.17 -13.47
N LYS A 76 17.67 3.37 -13.72
CA LYS A 76 18.17 4.28 -12.68
C LYS A 76 17.04 4.82 -11.83
N GLU A 77 15.96 5.29 -12.45
CA GLU A 77 14.76 5.78 -11.76
C GLU A 77 14.13 4.70 -10.90
N LYS A 78 14.01 3.47 -11.42
CA LYS A 78 13.51 2.34 -10.65
C LYS A 78 14.42 1.99 -9.48
N LYS A 79 15.74 2.03 -9.67
CA LYS A 79 16.72 1.79 -8.59
C LYS A 79 16.64 2.86 -7.50
N GLU A 80 16.56 4.13 -7.89
CA GLU A 80 16.43 5.26 -6.95
C GLU A 80 15.09 5.22 -6.22
N ALA A 81 13.99 4.96 -6.92
CA ALA A 81 12.67 4.79 -6.32
C ALA A 81 12.66 3.62 -5.32
N SER A 82 13.25 2.46 -5.67
CA SER A 82 13.38 1.34 -4.75
C SER A 82 14.25 1.67 -3.53
N LYS A 83 15.34 2.43 -3.70
CA LYS A 83 16.19 2.87 -2.60
C LYS A 83 15.46 3.84 -1.67
N LYS A 84 14.78 4.83 -2.24
CA LYS A 84 13.97 5.79 -1.47
C LYS A 84 12.83 5.09 -0.71
N ASN A 85 12.10 4.20 -1.38
CA ASN A 85 11.06 3.40 -0.72
C ASN A 85 11.63 2.55 0.42
N LEU A 86 12.83 1.98 0.26
CA LEU A 86 13.47 1.21 1.33
C LEU A 86 13.87 2.10 2.52
N GLU A 87 14.39 3.29 2.27
CA GLU A 87 14.72 4.27 3.31
C GLU A 87 13.45 4.75 4.04
N ASP A 88 12.40 5.11 3.30
CA ASP A 88 11.10 5.53 3.84
C ASP A 88 10.45 4.41 4.68
N VAL A 89 10.50 3.15 4.21
CA VAL A 89 9.98 2.00 4.96
C VAL A 89 10.79 1.76 6.23
N LYS A 90 12.13 1.85 6.18
CA LYS A 90 12.98 1.70 7.37
C LYS A 90 12.68 2.77 8.42
N GLN A 91 12.54 4.03 7.99
CA GLN A 91 12.21 5.12 8.90
C GLN A 91 10.83 4.90 9.55
N LYS A 92 9.82 4.53 8.75
CA LYS A 92 8.48 4.20 9.25
C LYS A 92 8.49 3.02 10.22
N CYS A 93 9.29 1.97 9.96
CA CYS A 93 9.41 0.84 10.87
C CYS A 93 10.02 1.25 12.22
N VAL A 94 11.04 2.12 12.21
CA VAL A 94 11.66 2.63 13.44
C VAL A 94 10.65 3.47 14.23
N GLU A 95 9.97 4.39 13.57
CA GLU A 95 8.92 5.24 14.18
C GLU A 95 7.76 4.40 14.74
N LEU A 96 7.35 3.35 14.03
CA LEU A 96 6.30 2.44 14.49
C LEU A 96 6.72 1.66 15.74
N ILE A 97 7.97 1.17 15.78
CA ILE A 97 8.49 0.45 16.96
C ILE A 97 8.60 1.39 18.16
N GLU A 98 9.05 2.63 17.95
CA GLU A 98 9.16 3.64 19.01
C GLU A 98 7.78 4.02 19.55
N THR A 99 6.81 4.26 18.66
CA THR A 99 5.43 4.56 19.02
C THR A 99 4.79 3.41 19.80
N ALA A 100 4.93 2.17 19.31
CA ALA A 100 4.40 0.99 20.00
C ALA A 100 5.00 0.80 21.40
N LYS A 101 6.30 1.07 21.59
CA LYS A 101 6.93 1.04 22.92
C LYS A 101 6.37 2.11 23.85
N LYS A 102 6.19 3.33 23.33
CA LYS A 102 5.62 4.44 24.10
C LYS A 102 4.16 4.15 24.49
N GLU A 103 3.36 3.64 23.56
CA GLU A 103 1.98 3.22 23.81
C GLU A 103 1.90 2.10 24.84
N ALA A 104 2.80 1.12 24.78
CA ALA A 104 2.85 0.03 25.76
C ALA A 104 3.13 0.54 27.18
N ILE A 105 4.10 1.46 27.34
CA ILE A 105 4.41 2.09 28.64
C ILE A 105 3.21 2.90 29.14
N GLN A 106 2.60 3.73 28.28
CA GLN A 106 1.43 4.53 28.65
C GLN A 106 0.23 3.67 29.02
N LEU A 107 0.05 2.53 28.34
CA LEU A 107 -1.01 1.59 28.64
C LEU A 107 -0.78 0.91 30.00
N ASP A 108 0.45 0.48 30.29
CA ASP A 108 0.79 -0.10 31.60
C ASP A 108 0.56 0.90 32.73
N GLU A 109 1.04 2.14 32.59
CA GLU A 109 0.81 3.21 33.56
C GLU A 109 -0.69 3.48 33.77
N LYS A 110 -1.47 3.52 32.68
CA LYS A 110 -2.92 3.72 32.75
C LYS A 110 -3.63 2.56 33.44
N ILE A 111 -3.22 1.31 33.18
CA ILE A 111 -3.77 0.13 33.84
C ILE A 111 -3.44 0.16 35.34
N GLN A 112 -2.21 0.49 35.71
CA GLN A 112 -1.82 0.60 37.12
C GLN A 112 -2.60 1.69 37.85
N GLN A 113 -2.74 2.87 37.25
CA GLN A 113 -3.54 3.95 37.83
C GLN A 113 -5.01 3.58 37.97
N SER A 114 -5.61 2.99 36.93
CA SER A 114 -7.01 2.52 36.97
C SER A 114 -7.18 1.47 38.07
N ALA A 115 -6.29 0.48 38.14
CA ALA A 115 -6.35 -0.56 39.16
C ALA A 115 -6.23 0.01 40.57
N GLN A 116 -5.36 1.00 40.80
CA GLN A 116 -5.25 1.67 42.10
C GLN A 116 -6.55 2.40 42.47
N ILE A 117 -7.17 3.10 41.52
CA ILE A 117 -8.44 3.79 41.71
C ILE A 117 -9.55 2.77 42.02
N ASP A 118 -9.61 1.68 41.25
CA ASP A 118 -10.61 0.62 41.41
C ASP A 118 -10.48 -0.07 42.79
N ILE A 119 -9.24 -0.35 43.23
CA ILE A 119 -8.98 -0.90 44.57
C ILE A 119 -9.42 0.08 45.65
N ALA A 120 -9.07 1.36 45.54
CA ALA A 120 -9.47 2.37 46.52
C ALA A 120 -10.99 2.54 46.58
N GLN A 121 -11.66 2.53 45.43
CA GLN A 121 -13.12 2.59 45.34
C GLN A 121 -13.77 1.34 45.94
N MET A 122 -13.24 0.15 45.66
CA MET A 122 -13.70 -1.09 46.27
C MET A 122 -13.56 -1.05 47.80
N GLN A 123 -12.40 -0.65 48.32
CA GLN A 123 -12.16 -0.52 49.76
C GLN A 123 -13.15 0.44 50.42
N LYS A 124 -13.39 1.59 49.80
CA LYS A 124 -14.37 2.57 50.29
C LYS A 124 -15.79 2.00 50.28
N SER A 125 -16.21 1.37 49.18
CA SER A 125 -17.53 0.76 49.07
C SER A 125 -17.74 -0.36 50.09
N PHE A 126 -16.73 -1.21 50.31
CA PHE A 126 -16.78 -2.25 51.34
C PHE A 126 -16.89 -1.69 52.76
N ALA A 127 -16.17 -0.61 53.06
CA ALA A 127 -16.27 0.06 54.36
C ALA A 127 -17.67 0.64 54.59
N GLU A 128 -18.25 1.31 53.59
CA GLU A 128 -19.60 1.88 53.64
C GLU A 128 -20.68 0.78 53.78
N GLN A 129 -20.55 -0.31 53.01
CA GLN A 129 -21.45 -1.47 53.10
C GLN A 129 -21.37 -2.13 54.48
N LYS A 130 -20.16 -2.32 55.01
CA LYS A 130 -19.98 -2.88 56.36
C LYS A 130 -20.63 -2.00 57.43
N GLU A 131 -20.47 -0.69 57.35
CA GLU A 131 -21.10 0.24 58.29
C GLU A 131 -22.64 0.21 58.16
N PHE A 132 -23.16 0.15 56.94
CA PHE A 132 -24.59 0.00 56.69
C PHE A 132 -25.16 -1.30 57.28
N GLU A 133 -24.50 -2.43 57.03
CA GLU A 133 -24.91 -3.74 57.56
C GLU A 133 -24.82 -3.80 59.09
N ILE A 134 -23.78 -3.22 59.70
CA ILE A 134 -23.70 -3.12 61.17
C ILE A 134 -24.88 -2.29 61.73
N ARG A 135 -25.22 -1.16 61.09
CA ARG A 135 -26.36 -0.33 61.52
C ARG A 135 -27.68 -1.08 61.36
N ARG A 136 -27.85 -1.83 60.26
CA ARG A 136 -29.02 -2.66 60.00
C ARG A 136 -29.15 -3.80 61.02
N LEU A 137 -28.07 -4.54 61.26
CA LEU A 137 -28.03 -5.62 62.25
C LEU A 137 -28.31 -5.10 63.65
N LYS A 138 -27.71 -3.98 64.06
CA LYS A 138 -28.03 -3.36 65.37
C LYS A 138 -29.51 -3.05 65.50
N LYS A 139 -30.14 -2.44 64.49
CA LYS A 139 -31.58 -2.16 64.50
C LYS A 139 -32.42 -3.45 64.56
N SER A 140 -32.03 -4.48 63.80
CA SER A 140 -32.72 -5.78 63.78
C SER A 140 -32.64 -6.48 65.13
N VAL A 141 -31.43 -6.60 65.70
CA VAL A 141 -31.20 -7.24 67.00
C VAL A 141 -31.91 -6.47 68.11
N THR A 142 -31.86 -5.14 68.12
CA THR A 142 -32.61 -4.35 69.09
C THR A 142 -34.12 -4.56 68.95
N ALA A 143 -34.66 -4.63 67.73
CA ALA A 143 -36.08 -4.89 67.49
C ALA A 143 -36.49 -6.29 67.95
N GLU A 144 -35.67 -7.31 67.69
CA GLU A 144 -35.89 -8.69 68.10
C GLU A 144 -35.88 -8.84 69.62
N ILE A 145 -34.89 -8.24 70.31
CA ILE A 145 -34.84 -8.22 71.78
C ILE A 145 -36.04 -7.49 72.37
N LEU A 146 -36.45 -6.35 71.78
CA LEU A 146 -37.64 -5.64 72.23
C LEU A 146 -38.90 -6.52 72.06
N ASP A 147 -39.08 -7.14 70.90
CA ASP A 147 -40.22 -8.02 70.63
C ASP A 147 -40.25 -9.22 71.59
N GLU A 148 -39.11 -9.85 71.85
CA GLU A 148 -38.99 -10.94 72.82
C GLU A 148 -39.35 -10.49 74.24
N LEU A 149 -38.84 -9.34 74.69
CA LEU A 149 -39.20 -8.77 76.01
C LEU A 149 -40.68 -8.37 76.10
N PHE A 150 -41.27 -7.83 75.03
CA PHE A 150 -42.68 -7.48 74.99
C PHE A 150 -43.57 -8.72 74.95
N ASN A 151 -43.20 -9.76 74.22
CA ASN A 151 -43.92 -11.05 74.19
C ASN A 151 -43.81 -11.78 75.52
N GLU A 152 -42.62 -11.85 76.15
CA GLU A 152 -42.45 -12.46 77.47
C GLU A 152 -43.21 -11.68 78.56
N LYS A 153 -43.15 -10.35 78.53
CA LYS A 153 -43.88 -9.52 79.51
C LYS A 153 -45.38 -9.52 79.28
N SER A 154 -45.86 -9.53 78.04
CA SER A 154 -47.30 -9.65 77.74
C SER A 154 -47.84 -11.03 78.09
N VAL A 155 -47.06 -12.11 77.90
CA VAL A 155 -47.39 -13.44 78.43
C VAL A 155 -47.51 -13.39 79.95
N ASN A 156 -46.53 -12.80 80.65
CA ASN A 156 -46.57 -12.67 82.11
C ASN A 156 -47.69 -11.74 82.63
N LEU A 157 -47.99 -10.65 81.93
CA LEU A 157 -49.09 -9.73 82.29
C LEU A 157 -50.46 -10.36 82.01
N SER A 158 -50.64 -11.04 80.88
CA SER A 158 -51.89 -11.73 80.57
C SER A 158 -52.16 -12.85 81.59
N GLN A 159 -51.13 -13.57 82.03
CA GLN A 159 -51.27 -14.61 83.05
C GLN A 159 -51.67 -14.02 84.40
N ASN A 160 -51.06 -12.91 84.82
CA ASN A 160 -51.42 -12.22 86.07
C ASN A 160 -52.80 -11.54 86.01
N GLU A 161 -53.16 -10.94 84.88
CA GLU A 161 -54.52 -10.40 84.68
C GLU A 161 -55.57 -11.51 84.70
N LEU A 162 -55.30 -12.67 84.08
CA LEU A 162 -56.18 -13.84 84.13
C LEU A 162 -56.36 -14.36 85.56
N ILE A 163 -55.28 -14.46 86.35
CA ILE A 163 -55.36 -14.90 87.76
C ILE A 163 -56.18 -13.91 88.59
N ASN A 164 -55.97 -12.60 88.43
CA ASN A 164 -56.74 -11.58 89.14
C ASN A 164 -58.22 -11.57 88.72
N LEU A 165 -58.53 -11.87 87.46
CA LEU A 165 -59.91 -11.99 86.97
C LEU A 165 -60.61 -13.23 87.53
N VAL A 166 -59.90 -14.36 87.69
CA VAL A 166 -60.41 -15.56 88.34
C VAL A 166 -60.64 -15.32 89.84
N GLN A 167 -59.69 -14.72 90.54
CA GLN A 167 -59.83 -14.41 91.97
C GLN A 167 -61.00 -13.45 92.23
N LYS A 168 -61.22 -12.46 91.37
CA LYS A 168 -62.33 -11.49 91.51
C LYS A 168 -63.71 -12.07 91.18
N LYS A 169 -63.81 -13.24 90.54
CA LYS A 169 -65.09 -13.88 90.22
C LYS A 169 -65.47 -15.00 91.20
N VAL A 170 -64.56 -15.37 92.11
CA VAL A 170 -64.78 -16.36 93.18
C VAL A 170 -65.22 -15.69 94.49
N VAL A 171 -65.19 -14.36 94.56
CA VAL A 171 -65.83 -13.54 95.60
C VAL A 171 -67.03 -12.84 95.00
#